data_AF-A0A2N2LFW7-F1
#
_entry.id   AF-A0A2N2LFW7-F1
#
_cell.length_a   1.000
_cell.length_b   1.000
_cell.length_c   1.000
_cell.angle_alpha   90.00
_cell.angle_beta   90.00
_cell.angle_gamma   90.00
#
_symmetry.space_group_name_H-M   'P 1'
#
loop_
_entity.id
_entity.type
_entity.pdbx_description
1 polymer ?
#
loop_
_entity_poly.entity_id
_entity_poly.type
_entity_poly.pdbx_seq_one_letter_code
_entity_poly.pdbx_strand_id
1 'polypeptide(L)'
;MKIIEKIINEFLKSCCGEWNGLQIFLIPTTLFYLLDGFSVARWVSGILTLQIQFFPLVIFVATMFVVLFAIGKQYTFYIKPELSISPKVRRDLMYEFVFGIHKVIFIVLMAFMIGYVLSSFLRYFYSVQMVTRNTYAVAVHVLCVFMVFYQYTMNLWLSHFLKRGYQPNRAKAYLEVYMRRNKVAFIRYTLSMIIVMSFSVYLYRILIIQLIAPAIELLFVATNVSLKFSVIPVSSSFGHISNVCVILMAFIVANLLFAPIMNLLATLMKRLHPLEDANLGRANA
;
A
#
# COMPACT_ATOMS: atom_id res chain seq x y z
N MET A 1 -13.47 -23.05 -16.00
CA MET A 1 -13.82 -21.97 -15.04
C MET A 1 -12.95 -21.97 -13.78
N LYS A 2 -12.84 -23.07 -13.02
CA LYS A 2 -12.03 -23.13 -11.77
C LYS A 2 -10.54 -22.83 -11.93
N ILE A 3 -9.93 -23.15 -13.08
CA ILE A 3 -8.51 -22.88 -13.36
C ILE A 3 -8.27 -21.37 -13.56
N ILE A 4 -9.12 -20.71 -14.33
CA ILE A 4 -9.05 -19.25 -14.58
C ILE A 4 -9.21 -18.50 -13.25
N GLU A 5 -10.18 -18.90 -12.42
CA GLU A 5 -10.39 -18.32 -11.09
C GLU A 5 -9.16 -18.50 -10.18
N LYS A 6 -8.52 -19.67 -10.22
CA LYS A 6 -7.28 -19.92 -9.48
C LYS A 6 -6.13 -19.01 -9.96
N ILE A 7 -5.94 -18.89 -11.26
CA ILE A 7 -4.89 -18.03 -11.85
C ILE A 7 -5.12 -16.57 -11.46
N ILE A 8 -6.36 -16.08 -11.59
CA ILE A 8 -6.72 -14.71 -11.22
C ILE A 8 -6.46 -14.47 -9.72
N ASN A 9 -6.85 -15.42 -8.86
CA ASN A 9 -6.63 -15.31 -7.43
C ASN A 9 -5.13 -15.30 -7.06
N GLU A 10 -4.30 -16.13 -7.70
CA GLU A 10 -2.85 -16.13 -7.47
C GLU A 10 -2.17 -14.85 -8.00
N PHE A 11 -2.61 -14.34 -9.15
CA PHE A 11 -2.15 -13.05 -9.67
C PHE A 11 -2.52 -11.91 -8.73
N LEU A 12 -3.78 -11.86 -8.26
CA LEU A 12 -4.23 -10.84 -7.31
C LEU A 12 -3.49 -10.94 -5.98
N LYS A 13 -3.23 -12.14 -5.46
CA LYS A 13 -2.38 -12.33 -4.26
C LYS A 13 -0.97 -11.84 -4.50
N SER A 14 -0.40 -12.06 -5.68
CA SER A 14 0.95 -11.60 -6.01
C SER A 14 1.02 -10.08 -6.18
N CYS A 15 -0.03 -9.45 -6.71
CA CYS A 15 -0.04 -7.99 -6.94
C CYS A 15 -0.47 -7.20 -5.69
N CYS A 16 -1.43 -7.71 -4.92
CA CYS A 16 -2.08 -6.98 -3.82
C CYS A 16 -2.00 -7.69 -2.46
N GLY A 17 -1.59 -8.96 -2.43
CA GLY A 17 -1.56 -9.77 -1.22
C GLY A 17 -0.40 -9.44 -0.28
N GLU A 18 -0.53 -9.95 0.95
CA GLU A 18 0.44 -9.79 2.04
C GLU A 18 0.92 -8.35 2.15
N TRP A 19 2.21 -8.07 2.33
CA TRP A 19 2.70 -6.68 2.48
C TRP A 19 3.12 -5.97 1.18
N ASN A 20 2.67 -6.47 0.02
CA ASN A 20 2.91 -5.81 -1.27
C ASN A 20 2.33 -4.41 -1.33
N GLY A 21 3.04 -3.50 -2.02
CA GLY A 21 2.73 -2.07 -2.13
C GLY A 21 3.37 -1.21 -1.05
N LEU A 22 3.76 -1.78 0.09
CA LEU A 22 4.39 -1.04 1.20
C LEU A 22 5.64 -0.27 0.76
N GLN A 23 6.45 -0.87 -0.12
CA GLN A 23 7.70 -0.31 -0.61
C GLN A 23 7.51 1.02 -1.36
N ILE A 24 6.43 1.16 -2.10
CA ILE A 24 6.13 2.37 -2.87
C ILE A 24 5.58 3.47 -1.95
N PHE A 25 4.84 3.11 -0.90
CA PHE A 25 4.36 4.08 0.09
C PHE A 25 5.47 4.57 1.02
N LEU A 26 6.41 3.71 1.42
CA LEU A 26 7.53 4.09 2.28
C LEU A 26 8.66 4.78 1.51
N ILE A 27 9.01 4.27 0.33
CA ILE A 27 10.08 4.81 -0.51
C ILE A 27 9.55 4.93 -1.95
N PRO A 28 8.84 6.02 -2.28
CA PRO A 28 8.29 6.22 -3.63
C PRO A 28 9.34 6.15 -4.74
N THR A 29 10.60 6.44 -4.42
CA THR A 29 11.71 6.37 -5.38
C THR A 29 11.95 4.98 -5.95
N THR A 30 11.51 3.91 -5.27
CA THR A 30 11.62 2.54 -5.82
C THR A 30 10.82 2.37 -7.10
N LEU A 31 9.72 3.12 -7.26
CA LEU A 31 8.91 3.11 -8.48
C LEU A 31 9.64 3.82 -9.64
N PHE A 32 10.38 4.89 -9.36
CA PHE A 32 11.08 5.66 -10.39
C PHE A 32 12.22 4.87 -11.05
N TYR A 33 12.76 3.83 -10.42
CA TYR A 33 13.76 2.97 -11.08
C TYR A 33 13.20 2.13 -12.24
N LEU A 34 11.88 1.90 -12.27
CA LEU A 34 11.20 1.21 -13.36
C LEU A 34 10.68 2.16 -14.44
N LEU A 35 10.62 3.46 -14.14
CA LEU A 35 10.18 4.50 -15.06
C LEU A 35 11.40 5.16 -15.73
N ASP A 36 11.24 5.60 -16.97
CA ASP A 36 12.22 6.50 -17.58
C ASP A 36 12.09 7.90 -16.95
N GLY A 37 13.03 8.25 -16.08
CA GLY A 37 13.03 9.50 -15.33
C GLY A 37 12.95 10.76 -16.21
N PHE A 38 13.53 10.72 -17.41
CA PHE A 38 13.47 11.87 -18.33
C PHE A 38 12.06 12.05 -18.89
N SER A 39 11.40 10.96 -19.29
CA SER A 39 10.01 10.99 -19.74
C SER A 39 9.05 11.48 -18.65
N VAL A 40 9.24 11.02 -17.40
CA VAL A 40 8.45 11.44 -16.24
C VAL A 40 8.64 12.93 -15.96
N ALA A 41 9.90 13.40 -15.92
CA ALA A 41 10.21 14.80 -15.65
C ALA A 41 9.60 15.72 -16.73
N ARG A 42 9.67 15.33 -18.00
CA ARG A 42 9.05 16.05 -19.12
C ARG A 42 7.53 16.07 -19.00
N TRP A 43 6.91 14.95 -18.63
CA TRP A 43 5.46 14.87 -18.46
C TRP A 43 4.96 15.73 -17.28
N VAL A 44 5.59 15.61 -16.11
CA VAL A 44 5.25 16.40 -14.92
C VAL A 44 5.44 17.89 -15.19
N SER A 45 6.56 18.27 -15.79
CA SER A 45 6.81 19.67 -16.17
C SER A 45 5.75 20.18 -17.13
N GLY A 46 5.42 19.40 -18.17
CA GLY A 46 4.39 19.77 -19.15
C GLY A 46 3.00 19.90 -18.56
N ILE A 47 2.62 19.05 -17.59
CA ILE A 47 1.35 19.21 -16.86
C ILE A 47 1.37 20.52 -16.07
N LEU A 48 2.44 20.78 -15.31
CA LEU A 48 2.49 21.94 -14.41
C LEU A 48 2.59 23.27 -15.15
N THR A 49 3.14 23.29 -16.37
CA THR A 49 3.36 24.53 -17.15
C THR A 49 2.32 24.76 -18.24
N LEU A 50 2.02 23.73 -19.06
CA LEU A 50 1.22 23.88 -20.28
C LEU A 50 -0.23 23.43 -20.09
N GLN A 51 -0.48 22.53 -19.16
CA GLN A 51 -1.75 21.79 -19.07
C GLN A 51 -2.22 21.62 -17.62
N ILE A 52 -2.09 22.68 -16.81
CA ILE A 52 -2.38 22.66 -15.37
C ILE A 52 -3.82 22.28 -15.07
N GLN A 53 -4.76 22.54 -16.00
CA GLN A 53 -6.16 22.14 -15.88
C GLN A 53 -6.36 20.61 -15.77
N PHE A 54 -5.42 19.79 -16.24
CA PHE A 54 -5.49 18.33 -16.14
C PHE A 54 -4.86 17.78 -14.85
N PHE A 55 -4.16 18.61 -14.07
CA PHE A 55 -3.54 18.20 -12.81
C PHE A 55 -4.55 17.62 -11.80
N PRO A 56 -5.75 18.21 -11.59
CA PRO A 56 -6.76 17.62 -10.71
C PRO A 56 -7.23 16.24 -11.17
N LEU A 57 -7.37 16.04 -12.49
CA LEU A 57 -7.76 14.76 -13.07
C LEU A 57 -6.69 13.68 -12.81
N VAL A 58 -5.42 14.01 -13.00
CA VAL A 58 -4.30 13.09 -12.73
C VAL A 58 -4.29 12.67 -11.25
N ILE A 59 -4.47 13.63 -10.33
CA ILE A 59 -4.57 13.35 -8.89
C ILE A 59 -5.78 12.46 -8.59
N PHE A 60 -6.93 12.74 -9.21
CA PHE A 60 -8.16 11.97 -9.01
C PHE A 60 -7.95 10.51 -9.43
N VAL A 61 -7.40 10.26 -10.62
CA VAL A 61 -7.15 8.89 -11.11
C VAL A 61 -6.12 8.18 -10.22
N ALA A 62 -5.05 8.86 -9.81
CA ALA A 62 -4.06 8.29 -8.87
C ALA A 62 -4.69 7.93 -7.51
N THR A 63 -5.58 8.78 -6.99
CA THR A 63 -6.28 8.52 -5.72
C THR A 63 -7.25 7.35 -5.85
N MET A 64 -8.01 7.30 -6.94
CA MET A 64 -8.88 6.16 -7.30
C MET A 64 -8.07 4.86 -7.30
N PHE A 65 -6.88 4.87 -7.90
CA PHE A 65 -6.01 3.70 -7.92
C PHE A 65 -5.57 3.26 -6.52
N VAL A 66 -5.16 4.18 -5.65
CA VAL A 66 -4.78 3.87 -4.26
C VAL A 66 -5.95 3.24 -3.50
N VAL A 67 -7.18 3.75 -3.69
CA VAL A 67 -8.39 3.19 -3.09
C VAL A 67 -8.68 1.79 -3.62
N LEU A 68 -8.63 1.59 -4.94
CA LEU A 68 -8.83 0.27 -5.56
C LEU A 68 -7.77 -0.73 -5.10
N PHE A 69 -6.52 -0.29 -4.95
CA PHE A 69 -5.44 -1.11 -4.42
C PHE A 69 -5.71 -1.54 -2.97
N ALA A 70 -6.13 -0.61 -2.10
CA ALA A 70 -6.49 -0.92 -0.71
C ALA A 70 -7.68 -1.90 -0.62
N ILE A 71 -8.68 -1.76 -1.50
CA ILE A 71 -9.82 -2.69 -1.60
C ILE A 71 -9.34 -4.07 -2.06
N GLY A 72 -8.58 -4.15 -3.16
CA GLY A 72 -8.05 -5.41 -3.68
C GLY A 72 -7.16 -6.13 -2.65
N LYS A 73 -6.43 -5.36 -1.87
CA LYS A 73 -5.61 -5.85 -0.76
C LYS A 73 -6.43 -6.45 0.38
N GLN A 74 -7.48 -5.77 0.82
CA GLN A 74 -8.36 -6.35 1.86
C GLN A 74 -9.13 -7.57 1.33
N TYR A 75 -9.50 -7.56 0.04
CA TYR A 75 -10.16 -8.68 -0.61
C TYR A 75 -9.27 -9.93 -0.65
N THR A 76 -8.00 -9.78 -1.07
CA THR A 76 -7.04 -10.90 -1.10
C THR A 76 -6.75 -11.47 0.29
N PHE A 77 -6.85 -10.66 1.35
CA PHE A 77 -6.76 -11.14 2.72
C PHE A 77 -7.90 -12.12 3.06
N TYR A 78 -9.17 -11.77 2.81
CA TYR A 78 -10.31 -12.60 3.18
C TYR A 78 -10.58 -13.79 2.25
N ILE A 79 -9.95 -13.83 1.08
CA ILE A 79 -10.03 -14.97 0.15
C ILE A 79 -9.08 -16.11 0.52
N LYS A 80 -8.14 -15.90 1.45
CA LYS A 80 -7.19 -16.94 1.86
C LYS A 80 -7.94 -18.22 2.28
N PRO A 81 -7.62 -19.39 1.69
CA PRO A 81 -8.35 -20.64 1.95
C PRO A 81 -8.23 -21.10 3.40
N GLU A 82 -7.18 -20.66 4.11
CA GLU A 82 -6.96 -20.92 5.54
C GLU A 82 -7.98 -20.22 6.46
N LEU A 83 -8.73 -19.24 5.94
CA LEU A 83 -9.74 -18.50 6.71
C LEU A 83 -11.11 -19.12 6.47
N SER A 84 -11.71 -19.72 7.50
CA SER A 84 -13.06 -20.31 7.43
C SER A 84 -14.14 -19.22 7.52
N ILE A 85 -14.18 -18.31 6.54
CA ILE A 85 -15.12 -17.19 6.46
C ILE A 85 -16.15 -17.48 5.37
N SER A 86 -17.44 -17.38 5.71
CA SER A 86 -18.51 -17.58 4.73
C SER A 86 -18.56 -16.44 3.70
N PRO A 87 -19.02 -16.69 2.45
CA PRO A 87 -19.08 -15.67 1.40
C PRO A 87 -19.90 -14.44 1.77
N LYS A 88 -21.01 -14.63 2.51
CA LYS A 88 -21.86 -13.52 2.98
C LYS A 88 -21.10 -12.62 3.95
N VAL A 89 -20.46 -13.21 4.97
CA VAL A 89 -19.66 -12.45 5.95
C VAL A 89 -18.49 -11.74 5.28
N ARG A 90 -17.82 -12.39 4.32
CA ARG A 90 -16.74 -11.77 3.53
C ARG A 90 -17.22 -10.50 2.83
N ARG A 91 -18.37 -10.56 2.17
CA ARG A 91 -18.95 -9.42 1.46
C ARG A 91 -19.32 -8.29 2.43
N ASP A 92 -19.91 -8.61 3.57
CA ASP A 92 -20.31 -7.61 4.56
C ASP A 92 -19.07 -6.90 5.16
N LEU A 93 -17.98 -7.63 5.42
CA LEU A 93 -16.69 -7.04 5.83
C LEU A 93 -16.06 -6.15 4.75
N MET A 94 -16.23 -6.51 3.47
CA MET A 94 -15.77 -5.66 2.36
C MET A 94 -16.53 -4.35 2.32
N TYR A 95 -17.84 -4.37 2.49
CA TYR A 95 -18.64 -3.15 2.54
C TYR A 95 -18.27 -2.28 3.74
N GLU A 96 -18.11 -2.87 4.92
CA GLU A 96 -17.67 -2.15 6.13
C GLU A 96 -16.30 -1.49 5.89
N PHE A 97 -15.37 -2.19 5.26
CA PHE A 97 -14.04 -1.67 4.94
C PHE A 97 -14.09 -0.52 3.92
N VAL A 98 -14.83 -0.69 2.82
CA VAL A 98 -15.00 0.35 1.80
C VAL A 98 -15.62 1.60 2.42
N PHE A 99 -16.68 1.44 3.21
CA PHE A 99 -17.32 2.56 3.90
C PHE A 99 -16.35 3.24 4.90
N GLY A 100 -15.55 2.44 5.62
CA GLY A 100 -14.51 2.93 6.51
C GLY A 100 -13.46 3.78 5.80
N ILE A 101 -12.93 3.33 4.65
CA ILE A 101 -11.98 4.12 3.84
C ILE A 101 -12.62 5.44 3.42
N HIS A 102 -13.84 5.41 2.88
CA HIS A 102 -14.52 6.62 2.42
C HIS A 102 -14.71 7.62 3.57
N LYS A 103 -15.10 7.13 4.75
CA LYS A 103 -15.23 7.97 5.95
C LYS A 103 -13.90 8.62 6.35
N VAL A 104 -12.79 7.86 6.34
CA VAL A 104 -11.46 8.39 6.67
C VAL A 104 -11.03 9.45 5.65
N ILE A 105 -11.16 9.16 4.36
CA ILE A 105 -10.84 10.12 3.28
C ILE A 105 -11.67 11.39 3.43
N PHE A 106 -12.97 11.27 3.71
CA PHE A 106 -13.85 12.42 3.92
C PHE A 106 -13.42 13.28 5.12
N ILE A 107 -13.10 12.67 6.26
CA ILE A 107 -12.60 13.37 7.45
C ILE A 107 -11.30 14.13 7.14
N VAL A 108 -10.37 13.48 6.41
CA VAL A 108 -9.08 14.07 6.03
C VAL A 108 -9.28 15.25 5.07
N LEU A 109 -10.16 15.11 4.07
CA LEU A 109 -10.52 16.19 3.15
C LEU A 109 -11.12 17.38 3.91
N MET A 110 -12.05 17.13 4.84
CA MET A 110 -12.63 18.17 5.68
C MET A 110 -11.56 18.88 6.53
N ALA A 111 -10.64 18.13 7.14
CA ALA A 111 -9.55 18.70 7.93
C ALA A 111 -8.63 19.60 7.09
N PHE A 112 -8.27 19.18 5.86
CA PHE A 112 -7.48 20.01 4.95
C PHE A 112 -8.24 21.23 4.45
N MET A 113 -9.54 21.11 4.18
CA MET A 113 -10.36 22.24 3.78
C MET A 113 -10.44 23.29 4.89
N ILE A 114 -10.69 22.87 6.13
CA ILE A 114 -10.70 23.76 7.30
C ILE A 114 -9.32 24.41 7.49
N GLY A 115 -8.24 23.62 7.39
CA GLY A 115 -6.86 24.15 7.48
C GLY A 115 -6.54 25.16 6.39
N TYR A 116 -7.00 24.93 5.15
CA TYR A 116 -6.82 25.84 4.02
C TYR A 116 -7.58 27.15 4.22
N VAL A 117 -8.85 27.08 4.66
CA VAL A 117 -9.67 28.25 4.98
C VAL A 117 -9.03 29.05 6.12
N LEU A 118 -8.59 28.38 7.19
CA LEU A 118 -7.91 29.03 8.32
C LEU A 118 -6.60 29.68 7.89
N SER A 119 -5.79 29.00 7.07
CA SER A 119 -4.56 29.58 6.52
C SER A 119 -4.84 30.80 5.63
N SER A 120 -5.93 30.78 4.85
CA SER A 120 -6.31 31.91 4.00
C SER A 120 -6.78 33.10 4.83
N PHE A 121 -7.58 32.83 5.87
CA PHE A 121 -8.03 33.82 6.85
C PHE A 121 -6.84 34.48 7.58
N LEU A 122 -5.92 33.67 8.10
CA LEU A 122 -4.73 34.17 8.80
C LEU A 122 -3.81 34.98 7.89
N ARG A 123 -3.67 34.56 6.63
CA ARG A 123 -2.91 35.31 5.63
C ARG A 123 -3.57 36.65 5.32
N TYR A 124 -4.89 36.69 5.20
CA TYR A 124 -5.63 37.91 4.85
C TYR A 124 -5.66 38.93 5.99
N PHE A 125 -6.02 38.49 7.21
CA PHE A 125 -6.22 39.41 8.34
C PHE A 125 -4.95 39.68 9.15
N TYR A 126 -4.04 38.72 9.22
CA TYR A 126 -2.86 38.80 10.10
C TYR A 126 -1.53 38.75 9.34
N SER A 127 -1.56 38.67 8.01
CA SER A 127 -0.35 38.48 7.17
C SER A 127 0.51 37.27 7.57
N VAL A 128 -0.06 36.30 8.31
CA VAL A 128 0.65 35.09 8.74
C VAL A 128 0.65 34.09 7.58
N GLN A 129 1.84 33.79 7.04
CA GLN A 129 2.00 32.79 6.00
C GLN A 129 2.26 31.41 6.62
N MET A 130 1.22 30.57 6.68
CA MET A 130 1.43 29.16 7.01
C MET A 130 2.01 28.41 5.79
N VAL A 131 3.04 27.59 6.02
CA VAL A 131 3.63 26.69 4.99
C VAL A 131 2.68 25.51 4.77
N THR A 132 1.53 25.75 4.14
CA THR A 132 0.47 24.75 4.00
C THR A 132 0.77 23.69 2.96
N ARG A 133 1.40 24.06 1.84
CA ARG A 133 1.58 23.14 0.70
C ARG A 133 2.44 21.92 1.01
N ASN A 134 3.62 22.12 1.61
CA ASN A 134 4.51 21.01 1.98
C ASN A 134 3.96 20.23 3.18
N THR A 135 3.35 20.92 4.14
CA THR A 135 2.77 20.28 5.33
C THR A 135 1.64 19.32 4.95
N TYR A 136 0.75 19.70 4.03
CA TYR A 136 -0.30 18.80 3.55
C TYR A 136 0.25 17.60 2.78
N ALA A 137 1.25 17.80 1.92
CA ALA A 137 1.87 16.70 1.19
C ALA A 137 2.52 15.67 2.14
N VAL A 138 3.25 16.15 3.15
CA VAL A 138 3.85 15.29 4.18
C VAL A 138 2.78 14.61 5.03
N ALA A 139 1.74 15.34 5.44
CA ALA A 139 0.65 14.78 6.24
C ALA A 139 -0.10 13.66 5.49
N VAL A 140 -0.40 13.86 4.20
CA VAL A 140 -1.00 12.82 3.34
C VAL A 140 -0.09 11.60 3.25
N HIS A 141 1.21 11.82 3.03
CA HIS A 141 2.16 10.73 2.92
C HIS A 141 2.23 9.92 4.23
N VAL A 142 2.38 10.59 5.38
CA VAL A 142 2.40 9.95 6.71
C VAL A 142 1.10 9.21 6.98
N LEU A 143 -0.05 9.80 6.61
CA LEU A 143 -1.35 9.14 6.75
C LEU A 143 -1.43 7.86 5.91
N CYS A 144 -1.03 7.91 4.63
CA CYS A 144 -1.02 6.72 3.77
C CYS A 144 -0.13 5.62 4.34
N VAL A 145 1.08 5.98 4.79
CA VAL A 145 2.01 5.05 5.47
C VAL A 145 1.33 4.45 6.70
N PHE A 146 0.76 5.28 7.59
CA PHE A 146 0.11 4.81 8.80
C PHE A 146 -1.08 3.90 8.52
N MET A 147 -1.97 4.25 7.57
CA MET A 147 -3.11 3.42 7.20
C MET A 147 -2.67 2.04 6.71
N VAL A 148 -1.62 2.01 5.88
CA VAL A 148 -1.04 0.77 5.35
C VAL A 148 -0.47 -0.08 6.50
N PHE A 149 0.37 0.49 7.38
CA PHE A 149 0.91 -0.21 8.55
C PHE A 149 -0.17 -0.72 9.51
N TYR A 150 -1.15 0.13 9.82
CA TYR A 150 -2.26 -0.22 10.71
C TYR A 150 -3.06 -1.38 10.15
N GLN A 151 -3.45 -1.31 8.89
CA GLN A 151 -4.20 -2.37 8.23
C GLN A 151 -3.42 -3.69 8.22
N TYR A 152 -2.10 -3.63 7.99
CA TYR A 152 -1.26 -4.82 8.03
C TYR A 152 -1.15 -5.47 9.39
N THR A 153 -0.75 -4.69 10.39
CA THR A 153 -0.54 -5.19 11.75
C THR A 153 -1.83 -5.79 12.28
N MET A 154 -2.97 -5.14 12.04
CA MET A 154 -4.28 -5.67 12.41
C MET A 154 -4.64 -6.95 11.68
N ASN A 155 -4.45 -7.01 10.36
CA ASN A 155 -4.73 -8.23 9.58
C ASN A 155 -3.88 -9.41 10.07
N LEU A 156 -2.62 -9.18 10.43
CA LEU A 156 -1.72 -10.23 10.90
C LEU A 156 -2.12 -10.74 12.29
N TRP A 157 -2.41 -9.84 13.22
CA TRP A 157 -2.97 -10.19 14.54
C TRP A 157 -4.29 -10.96 14.45
N LEU A 158 -5.22 -10.49 13.60
CA LEU A 158 -6.53 -11.12 13.44
C LEU A 158 -6.44 -12.47 12.72
N SER A 159 -5.46 -12.66 11.84
CA SER A 159 -5.32 -13.89 11.06
C SER A 159 -5.27 -15.15 11.93
N HIS A 160 -4.65 -15.08 13.11
CA HIS A 160 -4.55 -16.22 14.02
C HIS A 160 -5.91 -16.66 14.56
N PHE A 161 -6.76 -15.70 14.97
CA PHE A 161 -8.10 -16.00 15.46
C PHE A 161 -9.02 -16.42 14.31
N LEU A 162 -8.94 -15.77 13.16
CA LEU A 162 -9.75 -16.13 12.00
C LEU A 162 -9.45 -17.54 11.49
N LYS A 163 -8.18 -17.98 11.53
CA LYS A 163 -7.78 -19.38 11.22
C LYS A 163 -8.39 -20.41 12.16
N ARG A 164 -8.67 -20.03 13.41
CA ARG A 164 -9.36 -20.88 14.41
C ARG A 164 -10.89 -20.88 14.22
N GLY A 165 -11.41 -20.22 13.19
CA GLY A 165 -12.83 -20.15 12.88
C GLY A 165 -13.63 -19.13 13.68
N TYR A 166 -12.97 -18.23 14.41
CA TYR A 166 -13.68 -17.13 15.04
C TYR A 166 -14.25 -16.18 13.98
N GLN A 167 -15.49 -15.74 14.19
CA GLN A 167 -16.07 -14.66 13.39
C GLN A 167 -15.26 -13.37 13.57
N PRO A 168 -15.15 -12.49 12.55
CA PRO A 168 -14.32 -11.29 12.59
C PRO A 168 -14.54 -10.38 13.81
N ASN A 169 -15.81 -10.13 14.17
CA ASN A 169 -16.13 -9.29 15.33
C ASN A 169 -15.70 -9.93 16.65
N ARG A 170 -15.84 -11.26 16.76
CA ARG A 170 -15.33 -12.01 17.91
C ARG A 170 -13.80 -11.99 17.94
N ALA A 171 -13.14 -12.19 16.79
CA ALA A 171 -11.69 -12.12 16.67
C ALA A 171 -11.13 -10.76 17.13
N LYS A 172 -11.76 -9.66 16.75
CA LYS A 172 -11.42 -8.31 17.25
C LYS A 172 -11.56 -8.21 18.77
N ALA A 173 -12.68 -8.65 19.34
CA ALA A 173 -12.89 -8.64 20.79
C ALA A 173 -11.85 -9.50 21.56
N TYR A 174 -11.53 -10.70 21.06
CA TYR A 174 -10.49 -11.54 21.65
C TYR A 174 -9.10 -10.91 21.57
N LEU A 175 -8.77 -10.25 20.46
CA LEU A 175 -7.53 -9.50 20.32
C LEU A 175 -7.45 -8.34 21.33
N GLU A 176 -8.55 -7.60 21.54
CA GLU A 176 -8.60 -6.52 22.53
C GLU A 176 -8.38 -7.03 23.95
N VAL A 177 -9.02 -8.16 24.31
CA VAL A 177 -8.82 -8.80 25.62
C VAL A 177 -7.37 -9.27 25.77
N TYR A 178 -6.79 -9.86 24.72
CA TYR A 178 -5.40 -10.31 24.74
C TYR A 178 -4.44 -9.13 24.90
N MET A 179 -4.64 -8.03 24.17
CA MET A 179 -3.84 -6.81 24.26
C MET A 179 -3.85 -6.23 25.68
N ARG A 180 -5.01 -6.20 26.35
CA ARG A 180 -5.12 -5.70 27.73
C ARG A 180 -4.36 -6.58 28.73
N ARG A 181 -4.38 -7.90 28.52
CA ARG A 181 -3.73 -8.88 29.42
C ARG A 181 -2.23 -9.03 29.17
N ASN A 182 -1.78 -8.95 27.91
CA ASN A 182 -0.40 -9.23 27.49
C ASN A 182 0.23 -8.02 26.77
N LYS A 183 0.22 -6.85 27.42
CA LYS A 183 0.68 -5.58 26.82
C LYS A 183 2.10 -5.67 26.26
N VAL A 184 3.04 -6.23 27.01
CA VAL A 184 4.46 -6.30 26.62
C VAL A 184 4.65 -7.20 25.40
N ALA A 185 4.05 -8.39 25.38
CA ALA A 185 4.12 -9.30 24.23
C ALA A 185 3.48 -8.67 22.98
N PHE A 186 2.36 -7.97 23.15
CA PHE A 186 1.69 -7.26 22.07
C PHE A 186 2.56 -6.14 21.49
N ILE A 187 3.15 -5.30 22.35
CA ILE A 187 4.05 -4.20 21.93
C ILE A 187 5.29 -4.76 21.24
N ARG A 188 5.96 -5.75 21.84
CA ARG A 188 7.19 -6.35 21.28
C ARG A 188 6.94 -6.94 19.90
N TYR A 189 5.85 -7.68 19.74
CA TYR A 189 5.50 -8.28 18.45
C TYR A 189 5.13 -7.22 17.40
N THR A 190 4.35 -6.21 17.79
CA THR A 190 3.96 -5.11 16.88
C THR A 190 5.17 -4.29 16.46
N LEU A 191 6.10 -3.99 17.37
CA LEU A 191 7.35 -3.32 17.04
C LEU A 191 8.23 -4.17 16.11
N SER A 192 8.30 -5.48 16.34
CA SER A 192 9.01 -6.41 15.47
C SER A 192 8.42 -6.43 14.06
N MET A 193 7.08 -6.41 13.93
CA MET A 193 6.40 -6.27 12.63
C MET A 193 6.83 -5.00 11.92
N ILE A 194 6.82 -3.85 12.62
CA ILE A 194 7.19 -2.57 12.02
C ILE A 194 8.65 -2.60 11.56
N ILE A 195 9.57 -3.10 12.38
CA ILE A 195 11.00 -3.20 12.04
C ILE A 195 11.21 -4.08 10.80
N VAL A 196 10.59 -5.27 10.77
CA VAL A 196 10.71 -6.20 9.65
C VAL A 196 10.11 -5.63 8.37
N MET A 197 8.97 -4.94 8.46
CA MET A 197 8.35 -4.23 7.34
C MET A 197 9.24 -3.10 6.80
N SER A 198 9.83 -2.28 7.66
CA SER A 198 10.76 -1.23 7.24
C SER A 198 12.04 -1.82 6.63
N PHE A 199 12.57 -2.89 7.23
CA PHE A 199 13.74 -3.59 6.72
C PHE A 199 13.48 -4.22 5.35
N SER A 200 12.29 -4.77 5.09
CA SER A 200 11.95 -5.35 3.80
C SER A 200 11.99 -4.35 2.67
N VAL A 201 11.48 -3.14 2.92
CA VAL A 201 11.52 -2.04 1.95
C VAL A 201 12.96 -1.58 1.71
N TYR A 202 13.79 -1.54 2.75
CA TYR A 202 15.20 -1.21 2.60
C TYR A 202 15.96 -2.27 1.77
N LEU A 203 15.73 -3.56 2.04
CA LEU A 203 16.29 -4.66 1.26
C LEU A 203 15.88 -4.57 -0.21
N TYR A 204 14.60 -4.30 -0.48
CA TYR A 204 14.11 -4.12 -1.84
C TYR A 204 14.76 -2.95 -2.56
N ARG A 205 14.98 -1.83 -1.87
CA ARG A 205 15.72 -0.68 -2.41
C ARG A 205 17.13 -1.08 -2.83
N ILE A 206 17.85 -1.83 -1.99
CA ILE A 206 19.19 -2.33 -2.33
C ILE A 206 19.14 -3.23 -3.56
N LEU A 207 18.22 -4.19 -3.60
CA LEU A 207 18.05 -5.10 -4.73
C LEU A 207 17.74 -4.35 -6.03
N ILE A 208 16.89 -3.33 -5.99
CA ILE A 208 16.61 -2.51 -7.17
C ILE A 208 17.88 -1.81 -7.67
N ILE A 209 18.59 -1.14 -6.76
CA ILE A 209 19.74 -0.29 -7.13
C ILE A 209 20.92 -1.12 -7.61
N GLN A 210 21.20 -2.24 -6.93
CA GLN A 210 22.43 -3.01 -7.16
C GLN A 210 22.25 -4.15 -8.16
N LEU A 211 21.03 -4.68 -8.32
CA LEU A 211 20.79 -5.84 -9.16
C LEU A 211 19.88 -5.51 -10.35
N ILE A 212 18.67 -5.00 -10.08
CA ILE A 212 17.65 -4.87 -11.12
C ILE A 212 17.97 -3.74 -12.12
N ALA A 213 18.30 -2.55 -11.64
CA ALA A 213 18.61 -1.41 -12.51
C ALA A 213 19.85 -1.67 -13.39
N PRO A 214 20.98 -2.19 -12.87
CA PRO A 214 22.12 -2.57 -13.70
C PRO A 214 21.78 -3.68 -14.70
N ALA A 215 20.97 -4.68 -14.31
CA ALA A 215 20.54 -5.73 -15.22
C ALA A 215 19.68 -5.21 -16.38
N ILE A 216 18.78 -4.25 -16.11
CA ILE A 216 18.00 -3.58 -17.15
C ILE A 216 18.91 -2.81 -18.11
N GLU A 217 19.93 -2.12 -17.60
CA GLU A 217 20.87 -1.37 -18.43
C GLU A 217 21.76 -2.27 -19.27
N LEU A 218 22.24 -3.39 -18.71
CA LEU A 218 22.97 -4.42 -19.46
C LEU A 218 22.13 -5.01 -20.60
N LEU A 219 20.85 -5.30 -20.34
CA LEU A 219 19.92 -5.79 -21.36
C LEU A 219 19.69 -4.74 -22.45
N PHE A 220 19.58 -3.47 -22.08
CA PHE A 220 19.47 -2.38 -23.05
C PHE A 220 20.71 -2.29 -23.94
N VAL A 221 21.92 -2.35 -23.36
CA VAL A 221 23.17 -2.33 -24.15
C VAL A 221 23.25 -3.53 -25.09
N ALA A 222 22.80 -4.71 -24.66
CA ALA A 222 22.87 -5.94 -25.46
C ALA A 222 21.81 -6.03 -26.57
N THR A 223 20.60 -5.51 -26.33
CA THR A 223 19.43 -5.73 -27.23
C THR A 223 18.90 -4.44 -27.88
N ASN A 224 19.36 -3.28 -27.42
CA ASN A 224 18.82 -1.96 -27.74
C ASN A 224 17.32 -1.79 -27.40
N VAL A 225 16.77 -2.67 -26.55
CA VAL A 225 15.37 -2.61 -26.08
C VAL A 225 15.35 -2.13 -24.62
N SER A 226 14.70 -0.99 -24.37
CA SER A 226 14.54 -0.47 -23.02
C SER A 226 13.38 -1.17 -22.31
N LEU A 227 13.67 -1.77 -21.15
CA LEU A 227 12.65 -2.32 -20.25
C LEU A 227 12.06 -1.27 -19.29
N LYS A 228 12.56 -0.02 -19.33
CA LYS A 228 12.00 1.07 -18.54
C LYS A 228 10.70 1.55 -19.17
N PHE A 229 9.68 1.74 -18.34
CA PHE A 229 8.39 2.28 -18.77
C PHE A 229 8.54 3.76 -19.10
N SER A 230 8.32 4.13 -20.36
CA SER A 230 8.37 5.52 -20.81
C SER A 230 6.97 6.14 -20.84
N VAL A 231 6.89 7.38 -20.38
CA VAL A 231 5.66 8.17 -20.30
C VAL A 231 5.53 9.02 -21.57
N ILE A 232 4.33 9.10 -22.13
CA ILE A 232 4.08 9.82 -23.39
C ILE A 232 4.11 11.34 -23.13
N PRO A 233 4.70 12.15 -24.03
CA PRO A 233 4.66 13.60 -23.91
C PRO A 233 3.24 14.19 -23.92
N VAL A 234 3.11 15.39 -23.35
CA VAL A 234 1.84 16.11 -23.15
C VAL A 234 1.34 16.67 -24.49
N SER A 235 0.61 15.85 -25.25
CA SER A 235 0.00 16.27 -26.53
C SER A 235 -1.53 16.17 -26.55
N SER A 236 -2.14 15.36 -25.68
CA SER A 236 -3.59 15.14 -25.66
C SER A 236 -4.12 14.71 -24.28
N SER A 237 -5.40 14.96 -24.02
CA SER A 237 -6.12 14.52 -22.81
C SER A 237 -6.02 13.01 -22.57
N PHE A 238 -6.10 12.21 -23.65
CA PHE A 238 -5.97 10.75 -23.59
C PHE A 238 -4.55 10.31 -23.21
N GLY A 239 -3.53 11.11 -23.56
CA GLY A 239 -2.15 10.91 -23.14
C GLY A 239 -1.99 10.92 -21.62
N HIS A 240 -2.70 11.81 -20.90
CA HIS A 240 -2.63 11.84 -19.43
C HIS A 240 -3.18 10.56 -18.79
N ILE A 241 -4.31 10.04 -19.28
CA ILE A 241 -4.89 8.80 -18.77
C ILE A 241 -3.95 7.63 -19.06
N SER A 242 -3.40 7.58 -20.28
CA SER A 242 -2.45 6.55 -20.71
C SER A 242 -1.18 6.56 -19.83
N ASN A 243 -0.68 7.74 -19.50
CA ASN A 243 0.48 7.92 -18.63
C ASN A 243 0.21 7.46 -17.20
N VAL A 244 -0.99 7.72 -16.67
CA VAL A 244 -1.38 7.15 -15.38
C VAL A 244 -1.40 5.62 -15.47
N CYS A 245 -1.99 5.02 -16.51
CA CYS A 245 -1.96 3.57 -16.72
C CYS A 245 -0.54 3.00 -16.78
N VAL A 246 0.41 3.68 -17.43
CA VAL A 246 1.83 3.27 -17.46
C VAL A 246 2.43 3.27 -16.05
N ILE A 247 2.13 4.28 -15.24
CA ILE A 247 2.56 4.32 -13.82
C ILE A 247 1.91 3.18 -13.02
N LEU A 248 0.64 2.84 -13.30
CA LEU A 248 -0.02 1.71 -12.66
C LEU A 248 0.63 0.37 -13.03
N MET A 249 1.03 0.20 -14.29
CA MET A 249 1.75 -0.99 -14.73
C MET A 249 3.11 -1.09 -14.04
N ALA A 250 3.86 0.01 -13.94
CA ALA A 250 5.11 0.05 -13.20
C ALA A 250 4.90 -0.30 -11.71
N PHE A 251 3.80 0.15 -11.10
CA PHE A 251 3.43 -0.19 -9.73
C PHE A 251 3.14 -1.70 -9.57
N ILE A 252 2.41 -2.30 -10.50
CA ILE A 252 2.12 -3.74 -10.48
C ILE A 252 3.42 -4.56 -10.61
N VAL A 253 4.29 -4.19 -11.56
CA VAL A 253 5.60 -4.84 -11.74
C VAL A 253 6.47 -4.69 -10.48
N ALA A 254 6.50 -3.51 -9.87
CA ALA A 254 7.20 -3.31 -8.61
C ALA A 254 6.68 -4.23 -7.50
N ASN A 255 5.36 -4.41 -7.39
CA ASN A 255 4.77 -5.35 -6.42
C ASN A 255 5.13 -6.81 -6.70
N LEU A 256 5.13 -7.21 -7.97
CA LEU A 256 5.53 -8.57 -8.36
C LEU A 256 6.99 -8.86 -8.00
N LEU A 257 7.89 -7.90 -8.23
CA LEU A 257 9.30 -8.01 -7.86
C LEU A 257 9.51 -8.03 -6.33
N PHE A 258 8.61 -7.38 -5.59
CA PHE A 258 8.68 -7.33 -4.13
C PHE A 258 8.11 -8.60 -3.48
N ALA A 259 7.13 -9.25 -4.11
CA ALA A 259 6.39 -10.40 -3.56
C ALA A 259 7.26 -11.53 -2.96
N PRO A 260 8.40 -11.95 -3.56
CA PRO A 260 9.24 -13.00 -2.98
C PRO A 260 9.81 -12.63 -1.60
N ILE A 261 10.26 -11.38 -1.43
CA ILE A 261 10.77 -10.85 -0.15
C ILE A 261 9.66 -10.92 0.90
N MET A 262 8.44 -10.58 0.49
CA MET A 262 7.29 -10.51 1.38
C MET A 262 6.82 -11.87 1.83
N ASN A 263 6.77 -12.85 0.94
CA ASN A 263 6.43 -14.22 1.29
C ASN A 263 7.42 -14.81 2.33
N LEU A 264 8.72 -14.54 2.15
CA LEU A 264 9.75 -14.97 3.09
C LEU A 264 9.52 -14.37 4.49
N LEU A 265 9.35 -13.06 4.54
CA LEU A 265 9.21 -12.36 5.81
C LEU A 265 7.85 -12.59 6.47
N ALA A 266 6.77 -12.78 5.70
CA ALA A 266 5.48 -13.18 6.24
C ALA A 266 5.56 -14.55 6.91
N THR A 267 6.37 -15.47 6.38
CA THR A 267 6.65 -16.75 7.01
C THR A 267 7.41 -16.57 8.33
N LEU A 268 8.41 -15.68 8.35
CA LEU A 268 9.14 -15.32 9.56
C LEU A 268 8.22 -14.73 10.64
N MET A 269 7.35 -13.78 10.27
CA MET A 269 6.46 -13.10 11.21
C MET A 269 5.37 -14.01 11.76
N LYS A 270 4.89 -14.98 10.98
CA LYS A 270 3.99 -16.03 11.48
C LYS A 270 4.68 -16.82 12.60
N ARG A 271 5.92 -17.27 12.38
CA ARG A 271 6.69 -18.01 13.41
C ARG A 271 6.95 -17.22 14.69
N LEU A 272 7.16 -15.91 14.58
CA LEU A 272 7.39 -15.03 15.74
C LEU A 272 6.09 -14.65 16.48
N HIS A 273 4.92 -15.11 16.01
CA HIS A 273 3.64 -14.70 16.54
C HIS A 273 3.43 -15.29 17.96
N PRO A 274 3.17 -14.46 18.99
CA PRO A 274 3.18 -14.91 20.39
C PRO A 274 2.05 -15.90 20.72
N LEU A 275 1.00 -15.95 19.91
CA LEU A 275 -0.09 -16.91 20.06
C LEU A 275 0.16 -18.25 19.35
N GLU A 276 1.26 -18.37 18.59
CA GLU A 276 1.72 -19.63 17.99
C GLU A 276 2.53 -20.43 19.04
N ASP A 277 3.43 -19.75 19.78
CA ASP A 277 4.20 -20.34 20.89
C ASP A 277 3.32 -20.80 22.08
N ALA A 278 2.23 -20.08 22.38
CA ALA A 278 1.31 -20.44 23.46
C ALA A 278 0.60 -21.79 23.25
N ASN A 279 0.57 -22.30 22.01
CA ASN A 279 0.06 -23.63 21.70
C ASN A 279 1.14 -24.72 21.84
N LEU A 280 2.41 -24.40 21.54
CA LEU A 280 3.54 -25.33 21.72
C LEU A 280 3.80 -25.62 23.20
N GLY A 281 3.61 -24.63 24.08
CA GLY A 281 3.69 -24.82 25.53
C GLY A 281 2.55 -25.65 26.15
N ARG A 282 1.45 -25.91 25.42
CA ARG A 282 0.34 -26.79 25.85
C ARG A 282 0.35 -28.17 25.20
N ALA A 283 1.12 -28.35 24.12
CA ALA A 283 1.33 -29.66 23.51
C ALA A 283 2.46 -30.45 24.20
N ASN A 284 3.31 -29.76 24.96
CA ASN A 284 4.45 -30.32 25.70
C ASN A 284 4.24 -30.30 27.23
N ALA A 285 3.01 -30.08 27.70
CA ALA A 285 2.60 -30.13 29.11
C ALA A 285 1.40 -31.08 29.23
#